data_AF-C7NPF5-F1
#
_entry.id   AF-C7NPF5-F1
#
_cell.length_a   1.000
_cell.length_b   1.000
_cell.length_c   1.000
_cell.angle_alpha   90.00
_cell.angle_beta   90.00
_cell.angle_gamma   90.00
#
_symmetry.space_group_name_H-M   'P 1'
#
loop_
_entity.id
_entity.type
_entity.pdbx_description
1 polymer ?
#
loop_
_entity_poly.entity_id
_entity_poly.type
_entity_poly.pdbx_seq_one_letter_code
_entity_poly.pdbx_strand_id
1 'polypeptide(L)' 'MSALQLHRCPACGSEDRTKVDQQAVPGGTDWRYYECSSCGYEWRE' A
#
# COMPACT_ATOMS: atom_id res chain seq x y z
N MET A 1 -16.89 3.56 8.56
CA MET A 1 -15.45 3.44 8.89
C MET A 1 -14.71 4.21 7.81
N SER A 2 -14.01 5.30 8.17
CA SER A 2 -13.37 6.18 7.17
C SER A 2 -12.21 5.47 6.49
N ALA A 3 -12.21 5.45 5.15
CA ALA A 3 -11.22 4.78 4.30
C ALA A 3 -9.76 5.21 4.55
N LEU A 4 -9.53 6.32 5.26
CA LEU A 4 -8.22 6.90 5.54
C LEU A 4 -7.31 6.01 6.41
N GLN A 5 -7.87 5.14 7.25
CA GLN A 5 -7.04 4.33 8.17
C GLN A 5 -6.32 3.15 7.48
N LEU A 6 -6.78 2.75 6.29
CA LEU A 6 -6.20 1.65 5.50
C LEU A 6 -4.94 2.04 4.71
N HIS A 7 -4.55 3.31 4.74
CA HIS A 7 -3.47 3.83 3.90
C HIS A 7 -2.15 4.06 4.62
N ARG A 8 -2.08 3.80 5.93
CA ARG A 8 -0.85 3.96 6.71
C ARG A 8 0.07 2.77 6.54
N CYS A 9 1.38 3.04 6.58
CA CYS A 9 2.39 2.02 6.65
C CYS A 9 2.13 1.12 7.87
N PRO A 10 1.95 -0.20 7.71
CA PRO A 10 1.67 -1.09 8.83
C PRO A 10 2.87 -1.29 9.76
N ALA A 11 4.10 -0.93 9.33
CA ALA A 11 5.30 -1.07 10.14
C ALA A 11 5.56 0.14 11.06
N CYS A 12 5.43 1.36 10.54
CA CYS A 12 5.77 2.58 11.29
C CYS A 12 4.59 3.55 11.51
N GLY A 13 3.43 3.28 10.89
CA GLY A 13 2.25 4.14 10.98
C GLY A 13 2.28 5.40 10.12
N SER A 14 3.35 5.62 9.34
CA SER A 14 3.47 6.78 8.43
C SER A 14 2.39 6.78 7.35
N GLU A 15 1.94 7.97 6.96
CA GLU A 15 1.02 8.18 5.84
C GLU A 15 1.77 8.34 4.50
N ASP A 16 3.09 8.49 4.56
CA ASP A 16 3.95 8.63 3.38
C ASP A 16 4.21 7.25 2.74
N ARG A 17 3.59 7.06 1.57
CA ARG A 17 3.76 5.87 0.75
C ARG A 17 3.84 6.22 -0.72
N THR A 18 4.60 5.42 -1.45
CA THR A 18 4.71 5.48 -2.90
C THR A 18 4.24 4.16 -3.49
N LYS A 19 3.40 4.22 -4.51
CA LYS A 19 3.02 3.02 -5.26
C LYS A 19 4.19 2.59 -6.13
N VAL A 20 4.70 1.39 -5.91
CA VAL A 20 5.88 0.86 -6.61
C VAL A 20 5.50 -0.11 -7.73
N ASP A 21 4.38 -0.81 -7.61
CA ASP A 21 3.93 -1.75 -8.63
C ASP A 21 2.40 -1.95 -8.62
N GLN A 22 1.87 -2.51 -9.70
CA GLN A 22 0.50 -3.00 -9.80
C GLN A 22 0.47 -4.26 -10.65
N GLN A 23 -0.12 -5.32 -10.09
CA GLN A 23 -0.33 -6.57 -10.79
C GLN A 23 -1.81 -6.72 -11.12
N ALA A 24 -2.13 -6.71 -12.41
CA ALA A 24 -3.47 -7.03 -12.88
C ALA A 24 -3.75 -8.52 -12.71
N VAL A 25 -4.90 -8.85 -12.11
CA VAL A 25 -5.33 -10.25 -11.92
C VAL A 25 -6.55 -10.51 -12.82
N PRO A 26 -6.42 -11.32 -13.88
CA PRO A 26 -7.55 -11.64 -14.76
C PRO A 26 -8.71 -12.26 -13.97
N GLY A 27 -9.88 -11.63 -14.03
CA GLY A 27 -11.08 -12.08 -13.30
C GLY A 27 -11.10 -11.77 -11.80
N GLY A 28 -10.17 -10.97 -11.30
CA GLY A 28 -10.08 -10.58 -9.89
C GLY A 28 -9.86 -9.08 -9.68
N THR A 29 -9.59 -8.69 -8.43
CA THR A 29 -9.15 -7.34 -8.08
C THR A 29 -7.65 -7.23 -8.24
N ASP A 30 -7.18 -6.18 -8.91
CA ASP A 30 -5.76 -5.89 -9.08
C ASP A 30 -5.05 -5.70 -7.74
N TRP A 31 -3.86 -6.27 -7.62
CA TRP A 31 -2.98 -6.01 -6.49
C TRP A 31 -2.19 -4.73 -6.72
N ARG A 32 -2.08 -3.90 -5.68
CA ARG A 32 -1.23 -2.71 -5.70
C ARG A 32 -0.16 -2.83 -4.63
N TYR A 33 1.07 -2.56 -5.01
CA TYR A 33 2.22 -2.62 -4.11
C TYR A 33 2.66 -1.21 -3.74
N TYR A 34 2.94 -1.00 -2.46
CA TYR A 34 3.33 0.28 -1.88
C TYR A 34 4.60 0.11 -1.07
N GLU A 35 5.47 1.10 -1.15
CA GLU A 35 6.65 1.25 -0.28
C GLU A 35 6.45 2.48 0.62
N CYS A 36 6.79 2.37 1.90
CA CYS A 36 6.77 3.49 2.83
C CYS A 36 8.02 4.35 2.62
N SER A 37 7.84 5.61 2.25
CA SER A 37 8.97 6.53 2.06
C SER A 37 9.72 6.86 3.35
N SER A 38 9.12 6.63 4.52
CA SER A 38 9.75 6.91 5.82
C SER A 38 10.62 5.77 6.36
N CYS A 39 10.27 4.51 6.08
CA CYS A 39 10.97 3.34 6.64
C CYS A 39 11.37 2.26 5.63
N GLY A 40 10.96 2.40 4.37
CA GLY A 40 11.23 1.43 3.30
C GLY A 40 10.41 0.14 3.38
N TYR A 41 9.41 0.05 4.27
CA TYR A 41 8.56 -1.14 4.36
C TYR A 41 7.63 -1.25 3.15
N GLU A 42 7.61 -2.41 2.51
CA GLU A 42 6.76 -2.71 1.36
C GLU A 42 5.54 -3.55 1.75
N TRP A 43 4.36 -3.20 1.24
CA TRP A 43 3.13 -3.97 1.43
C TRP A 43 2.21 -3.91 0.21
N ARG A 44 1.24 -4.83 0.16
CA ARG A 44 0.22 -4.87 -0.89
C ARG A 44 -1.17 -4.52 -0.36
N GLU A 45 -1.96 -3.88 -1.21
CA GLU A 45 -3.38 -3.55 -1.02
C GLU A 45 -4.23 -4.13 -2.17
#